data_AF-A0A3B9H279-F1
#
_entry.id   AF-A0A3B9H279-F1
#
_cell.length_a   1.000
_cell.length_b   1.000
_cell.length_c   1.000
_cell.angle_alpha   90.00
_cell.angle_beta   90.00
_cell.angle_gamma   90.00
#
_symmetry.space_group_name_H-M   'P 1'
#
loop_
_entity.id
_entity.type
_entity.pdbx_description
1 polymer ?
#
loop_
_entity_poly.entity_id
_entity_poly.type
_entity_poly.pdbx_seq_one_letter_code
_entity_poly.pdbx_strand_id
1 'polypeptide(L)'
;MRFALIEEWAMGKNSPDNSIDKSETIKTLGEVGSDAERALTDLGGALTAVRAIVDLTLADGGAEEGPVLYKRLNALEFLLRQAGCAEDLLWVTVDQMSMALDEHAPAPFSS
;
A
#
# COMPACT_ATOMS: atom_id res chain seq x y z
N MET A 1 -45.53 24.71 -25.07
CA MET A 1 -44.81 23.77 -25.97
C MET A 1 -44.86 22.38 -25.34
N ARG A 2 -45.55 21.44 -26.00
CA ARG A 2 -45.53 20.01 -25.69
C ARG A 2 -44.46 19.35 -26.57
N PHE A 3 -43.65 18.47 -26.00
CA PHE A 3 -43.22 17.23 -26.65
C PHE A 3 -43.12 16.16 -25.56
N ALA A 4 -44.04 15.21 -25.64
CA ALA A 4 -43.96 13.87 -25.08
C ALA A 4 -43.32 12.98 -26.18
N LEU A 5 -42.63 11.85 -25.92
CA LEU A 5 -43.18 10.54 -25.56
C LEU A 5 -42.00 9.52 -25.60
N ILE A 6 -42.04 8.53 -24.70
CA ILE A 6 -41.87 7.07 -24.91
C ILE A 6 -40.44 6.58 -25.25
N GLU A 7 -39.78 5.80 -24.38
CA GLU A 7 -39.87 4.31 -24.28
C GLU A 7 -39.36 3.64 -25.58
N GLU A 8 -38.58 2.57 -25.65
CA GLU A 8 -38.33 1.43 -24.78
C GLU A 8 -37.25 0.57 -25.52
N TRP A 9 -36.51 -0.26 -24.78
CA TRP A 9 -35.91 -1.54 -25.19
C TRP A 9 -34.62 -1.56 -26.02
N ALA A 10 -33.53 -1.93 -25.34
CA ALA A 10 -32.68 -3.02 -25.81
C ALA A 10 -32.33 -3.92 -24.62
N MET A 11 -33.00 -5.07 -24.60
CA MET A 11 -32.76 -6.21 -23.72
C MET A 11 -31.39 -6.81 -24.04
N GLY A 12 -30.36 -6.38 -23.31
CA GLY A 12 -29.01 -6.94 -23.35
C GLY A 12 -28.76 -7.72 -22.06
N LYS A 13 -29.24 -8.95 -22.05
CA LYS A 13 -29.09 -9.93 -20.97
C LYS A 13 -27.62 -10.33 -20.81
N ASN A 14 -26.84 -9.55 -20.05
CA ASN A 14 -25.50 -9.94 -19.64
C ASN A 14 -25.39 -9.72 -18.12
N SER A 15 -25.70 -10.75 -17.35
CA SER A 15 -25.05 -10.91 -16.05
C SER A 15 -23.55 -10.92 -16.31
N PRO A 16 -22.75 -10.01 -15.73
CA PRO A 16 -21.41 -10.41 -15.37
C PRO A 16 -21.58 -11.24 -14.11
N ASP A 17 -21.75 -12.55 -14.30
CA ASP A 17 -21.14 -13.51 -13.38
C ASP A 17 -19.63 -13.25 -13.44
N ASN A 18 -19.20 -12.24 -12.70
CA ASN A 18 -17.83 -12.13 -12.23
C ASN A 18 -17.92 -12.36 -10.73
N SER A 19 -18.25 -13.60 -10.39
CA SER A 19 -17.52 -14.31 -9.34
C SER A 19 -16.02 -14.23 -9.69
N ILE A 20 -15.42 -13.05 -9.45
CA ILE A 20 -14.06 -13.03 -8.96
C ILE A 20 -14.21 -13.59 -7.56
N ASP A 21 -14.26 -14.92 -7.52
CA ASP A 21 -13.60 -15.67 -6.49
C ASP A 21 -12.21 -15.04 -6.39
N LYS A 22 -12.08 -14.04 -5.51
CA LYS A 22 -10.80 -13.73 -4.89
C LYS A 22 -10.53 -14.97 -4.05
N SER A 23 -10.16 -16.04 -4.73
CA SER A 23 -9.23 -17.00 -4.20
C SER A 23 -8.04 -16.12 -3.85
N GLU A 24 -7.99 -15.70 -2.59
CA GLU A 24 -6.80 -15.15 -1.97
C GLU A 24 -5.72 -16.15 -2.36
N THR A 25 -4.94 -15.79 -3.37
CA THR A 25 -3.90 -16.66 -3.87
C THR A 25 -2.93 -16.73 -2.72
N ILE A 26 -2.93 -17.87 -2.02
CA ILE A 26 -2.09 -18.10 -0.86
C ILE A 26 -0.66 -17.87 -1.34
N LYS A 27 -0.06 -16.77 -0.90
CA LYS A 27 1.31 -16.43 -1.27
C LYS A 27 2.24 -17.44 -0.62
N THR A 28 3.25 -17.87 -1.37
CA THR A 28 4.32 -18.70 -0.84
C THR A 28 5.19 -17.88 0.13
N LEU A 29 5.83 -18.54 1.10
CA LEU A 29 6.75 -17.88 2.03
C LEU A 29 7.86 -17.08 1.32
N GLY A 30 8.29 -17.53 0.13
CA GLY A 30 9.26 -16.81 -0.70
C GLY A 30 8.71 -15.50 -1.28
N GLU A 31 7.45 -15.49 -1.73
CA GLU A 31 6.79 -14.27 -2.22
C GLU A 31 6.56 -13.28 -1.08
N VAL A 32 6.11 -13.77 0.08
CA VAL A 32 5.96 -12.99 1.32
C VAL A 32 7.32 -12.41 1.74
N GLY A 33 8.41 -13.19 1.67
CA GLY A 33 9.77 -12.70 1.90
C GLY A 33 10.20 -11.60 0.94
N SER A 34 9.92 -11.74 -0.36
CA SER A 34 10.22 -10.71 -1.35
C SER A 34 9.43 -9.42 -1.10
N ASP A 35 8.18 -9.52 -0.66
CA ASP A 35 7.37 -8.37 -0.30
C ASP A 35 7.92 -7.65 0.95
N ALA A 36 8.40 -8.41 1.94
CA ALA A 36 9.07 -7.84 3.13
C ALA A 36 10.33 -7.06 2.73
N GLU A 37 11.21 -7.66 1.92
CA GLU A 37 12.46 -7.02 1.48
C GLU A 37 12.21 -5.72 0.72
N ARG A 38 11.21 -5.75 -0.17
CA ARG A 38 10.79 -4.57 -0.92
C ARG A 38 10.25 -3.49 0.03
N ALA A 39 9.35 -3.83 0.94
CA ALA A 39 8.76 -2.89 1.88
C ALA A 39 9.82 -2.28 2.81
N LEU A 40 10.78 -3.07 3.30
CA LEU A 40 11.93 -2.56 4.07
C LEU A 40 12.79 -1.58 3.26
N THR A 41 13.03 -1.89 1.98
CA THR A 41 13.79 -1.03 1.08
C THR A 41 13.07 0.30 0.85
N ASP A 42 11.77 0.25 0.57
CA ASP A 42 10.93 1.43 0.34
C ASP A 42 10.84 2.31 1.60
N LEU A 43 10.65 1.69 2.78
CA LEU A 43 10.65 2.39 4.06
C LEU A 43 12.00 3.07 4.35
N GLY A 44 13.11 2.34 4.17
CA GLY A 44 14.46 2.87 4.36
C GLY A 44 14.77 4.04 3.40
N GLY A 45 14.34 3.93 2.15
CA GLY A 45 14.45 5.00 1.16
C GLY A 45 13.65 6.24 1.54
N ALA A 46 12.39 6.06 1.96
CA ALA A 46 11.53 7.15 2.41
C ALA A 46 12.12 7.90 3.62
N LEU A 47 12.58 7.18 4.65
CA LEU A 47 13.19 7.78 5.84
C LEU A 47 14.48 8.54 5.53
N THR A 48 15.30 8.00 4.63
CA THR A 48 16.52 8.68 4.16
C THR A 48 16.19 9.99 3.45
N ALA A 49 15.19 9.97 2.57
CA ALA A 49 14.75 11.18 1.87
C ALA A 49 14.13 12.21 2.82
N VAL A 50 13.31 11.78 3.79
CA VAL A 50 12.75 12.66 4.84
C VAL A 50 13.89 13.37 5.58
N ARG A 51 14.90 12.61 6.03
CA ARG A 51 16.06 13.18 6.73
C ARG A 51 16.80 14.20 5.87
N ALA A 52 17.04 13.89 4.59
CA ALA A 52 17.70 14.82 3.67
C ALA A 52 16.92 16.14 3.49
N ILE A 53 15.58 16.09 3.41
CA ILE A 53 14.76 17.30 3.30
C ILE A 53 14.82 18.13 4.58
N VAL A 54 14.78 17.49 5.75
CA VAL A 54 14.91 18.19 7.05
C VAL A 54 16.28 18.85 7.15
N ASP A 55 17.35 18.10 6.88
CA ASP A 55 18.73 18.60 6.95
C ASP A 55 18.92 19.79 6.00
N LEU A 56 18.43 19.70 4.76
CA LEU A 56 18.45 20.79 3.80
C LEU A 56 17.65 22.01 4.28
N THR A 57 16.47 21.80 4.87
CA THR A 57 15.63 22.88 5.38
C THR A 57 16.31 23.63 6.53
N LEU A 58 16.98 22.90 7.41
CA LEU A 58 17.74 23.49 8.53
C LEU A 58 19.00 24.20 8.05
N ALA A 59 19.72 23.61 7.08
CA ALA A 59 20.93 24.21 6.49
C ALA A 59 20.62 25.55 5.80
N ASP A 60 19.45 25.69 5.20
CA ASP A 60 18.98 26.92 4.56
C ASP A 60 18.29 27.90 5.53
N GLY A 61 18.55 27.78 6.85
CA GLY A 61 18.02 28.72 7.85
C GLY A 61 16.50 28.61 8.09
N GLY A 62 15.89 27.47 7.76
CA GLY A 62 14.45 27.24 7.93
C GLY A 62 13.60 27.62 6.70
N ALA A 63 14.25 27.85 5.55
CA ALA A 63 13.65 28.28 4.29
C ALA A 63 12.91 29.62 4.40
N GLU A 64 13.68 30.71 4.37
CA GLU A 64 13.17 32.10 4.35
C GLU A 64 12.25 32.41 3.15
N GLU A 65 12.35 31.60 2.08
CA GLU A 65 11.46 31.66 0.93
C GLU A 65 10.24 30.73 1.12
N GLY A 66 9.08 31.33 1.41
CA GLY A 66 7.81 30.63 1.59
C GLY A 66 7.46 29.58 0.50
N PRO A 67 7.66 29.85 -0.81
CA PRO A 67 7.41 28.86 -1.86
C PRO A 67 8.33 27.63 -1.79
N VAL A 68 9.59 27.80 -1.36
CA VAL A 68 10.55 26.71 -1.21
C VAL A 68 10.19 25.86 0.00
N LEU A 69 9.89 26.50 1.14
CA LEU A 69 9.42 25.82 2.34
C LEU A 69 8.17 24.98 2.05
N TYR A 70 7.19 25.55 1.35
CA TYR A 70 5.95 24.86 1.00
C TYR A 70 6.21 23.61 0.14
N LYS A 71 7.07 23.70 -0.87
CA LYS A 71 7.45 22.53 -1.68
C LYS A 71 8.11 21.43 -0.85
N ARG A 72 8.99 21.81 0.08
CA ARG A 72 9.68 20.88 0.98
C ARG A 72 8.70 20.19 1.92
N LEU A 73 7.75 20.93 2.50
CA LEU A 73 6.69 20.37 3.34
C LEU A 73 5.80 19.38 2.57
N ASN A 74 5.40 19.71 1.34
CA ASN A 74 4.62 18.81 0.50
C ASN A 74 5.40 17.52 0.15
N ALA A 75 6.69 17.65 -0.15
CA ALA A 75 7.55 16.49 -0.39
C ALA A 75 7.69 15.62 0.87
N LEU A 76 7.81 16.25 2.04
CA LEU A 76 7.90 15.56 3.33
C LEU A 76 6.60 14.81 3.66
N GLU A 77 5.44 15.43 3.41
CA GLU A 77 4.15 14.77 3.55
C GLU A 77 4.04 13.54 2.63
N PHE A 78 4.42 13.68 1.36
CA PHE A 78 4.40 12.56 0.41
C PHE A 78 5.27 11.41 0.88
N LEU A 79 6.51 11.68 1.31
CA LEU A 79 7.44 10.65 1.77
C LEU A 79 6.97 9.95 3.05
N LEU A 80 6.37 10.68 3.99
CA LEU A 80 5.79 10.08 5.19
C LEU A 80 4.62 9.17 4.86
N ARG A 81 3.80 9.50 3.85
CA ARG A 81 2.75 8.59 3.36
C ARG A 81 3.34 7.33 2.73
N GLN A 82 4.42 7.45 1.95
CA GLN A 82 5.11 6.27 1.39
C GLN A 82 5.68 5.38 2.49
N ALA A 83 6.30 5.97 3.51
CA ALA A 83 6.79 5.24 4.68
C ALA A 83 5.66 4.48 5.39
N GLY A 84 4.51 5.14 5.62
CA GLY A 84 3.33 4.47 6.20
C GLY A 84 2.81 3.31 5.36
N CYS A 85 2.71 3.47 4.03
CA CYS A 85 2.29 2.36 3.15
C CYS A 85 3.27 1.18 3.17
N ALA A 86 4.58 1.46 3.25
CA ALA A 86 5.59 0.42 3.37
C ALA A 86 5.51 -0.30 4.74
N GLU A 87 5.25 0.45 5.81
CA GLU A 87 5.00 -0.11 7.15
C GLU A 87 3.76 -1.01 7.17
N ASP A 88 2.64 -0.57 6.58
CA ASP A 88 1.41 -1.37 6.48
C ASP A 88 1.67 -2.69 5.76
N LEU A 89 2.43 -2.65 4.66
CA LEU A 89 2.81 -3.85 3.92
C LEU A 89 3.70 -4.77 4.76
N LEU A 90 4.63 -4.24 5.55
CA LEU A 90 5.44 -5.03 6.48
C LEU A 90 4.58 -5.74 7.52
N TRP A 91 3.60 -5.05 8.10
CA TRP A 91 2.70 -5.66 9.08
C TRP A 91 1.90 -6.82 8.50
N VAL A 92 1.32 -6.65 7.31
CA VAL A 92 0.62 -7.74 6.60
C VAL A 92 1.56 -8.91 6.32
N THR A 93 2.79 -8.61 5.93
CA THR A 93 3.78 -9.62 5.59
C THR A 93 4.23 -10.42 6.83
N VAL A 94 4.42 -9.76 7.97
CA VAL A 94 4.73 -10.41 9.25
C VAL A 94 3.58 -11.32 9.69
N ASP A 95 2.33 -10.88 9.55
CA ASP A 95 1.15 -11.67 9.88
C ASP A 95 1.08 -12.95 9.01
N GLN A 96 1.28 -12.81 7.70
CA GLN A 96 1.32 -13.95 6.77
C GLN A 96 2.45 -14.93 7.07
N MET A 97 3.64 -14.44 7.44
CA MET A 97 4.75 -15.31 7.87
C MET A 97 4.42 -16.05 9.16
N SER A 98 3.76 -15.40 10.13
CA SER A 98 3.35 -16.04 11.39
C SER A 98 2.38 -17.19 11.14
N MET A 99 1.37 -16.96 10.30
CA MET A 99 0.38 -17.99 9.97
C MET A 99 1.01 -19.18 9.24
N ALA A 100 1.92 -18.94 8.30
CA ALA A 100 2.64 -20.01 7.59
C ALA A 100 3.53 -20.86 8.51
N LEU A 101 4.07 -20.27 9.58
CA LEU A 101 4.88 -21.00 10.58
C LEU A 101 4.01 -21.86 11.51
N ASP A 102 2.83 -21.37 11.89
CA ASP A 102 1.88 -22.09 12.75
C ASP A 102 1.30 -23.32 12.02
N GLU A 103 1.04 -23.24 10.71
CA GLU A 103 0.59 -24.37 9.89
C GLU A 103 1.64 -25.49 9.74
N HIS A 104 2.92 -25.18 9.98
CA HIS A 104 4.03 -26.14 9.94
C HIS A 104 4.43 -26.66 11.33
N ALA A 105 3.72 -26.29 12.39
CA ALA A 105 3.95 -26.85 13.72
C ALA A 105 3.59 -28.35 13.74
N PRO A 106 4.50 -29.25 14.16
CA PRO A 106 4.20 -30.67 14.25
C PRO A 106 3.05 -30.90 15.24
N ALA A 107 2.06 -31.69 14.83
CA ALA A 107 0.94 -32.06 15.69
C ALA A 107 1.46 -32.57 17.05
N PRO A 108 0.89 -32.13 18.18
CA PRO A 108 1.32 -32.60 19.49
C PRO A 108 1.16 -34.12 19.50
N PHE A 109 2.28 -34.81 19.73
CA PHE A 109 2.36 -36.26 19.79
C PHE A 109 1.25 -36.79 20.70
N SER A 110 0.22 -37.37 20.08
CA SER A 110 -0.81 -38.12 20.80
C SER A 110 -0.18 -39.45 21.20
N SER A 111 0.25 -39.53 22.46
CA SER A 111 0.65 -40.78 23.12
C SER A 111 -0.56 -41.47 23.72
#